data_AF-A0A9E3MVW5-F1
#
_entry.id   AF-A0A9E3MVW5-F1
#
_cell.length_a   1.000
_cell.length_b   1.000
_cell.length_c   1.000
_cell.angle_alpha   90.00
_cell.angle_beta   90.00
_cell.angle_gamma   90.00
#
_symmetry.space_group_name_H-M   'P 1'
#
loop_
_entity.id
_entity.type
_entity.pdbx_description
1 polymer ?
#
loop_
_entity_poly.entity_id
_entity_poly.type
_entity_poly.pdbx_seq_one_letter_code
_entity_poly.pdbx_strand_id
1 'polypeptide(L)'
;PVMSLMPIVIFGIVFGLAMDYEVSLLTRMREAYVHGASPGEAIVSGFRHSGRVVAAAAIIMISVFAGFVGMSNPTIQTMGVGLAAAVAFDAFVVRMAIAPAVLALLGHRAWWLPRILNRVLPNVDVEGETLSGHVPASKAESDAALRRLPVGRD
;
A
#
# COMPACT_ATOMS: atom_id res chain seq x y z
N PRO A 1 23.86 -29.43 -13.02
CA PRO A 1 23.81 -28.86 -11.65
C PRO A 1 22.89 -27.63 -11.62
N VAL A 2 21.76 -27.70 -10.92
CA VAL A 2 21.04 -26.48 -10.54
C VAL A 2 21.99 -25.62 -9.74
N MET A 3 22.25 -24.38 -10.18
CA MET A 3 23.00 -23.44 -9.36
C MET A 3 22.23 -23.25 -8.06
N SER A 4 22.78 -23.66 -6.91
CA SER A 4 22.11 -23.62 -5.60
C SER A 4 21.55 -22.24 -5.22
N LEU A 5 21.99 -21.18 -5.93
CA LEU A 5 21.52 -19.81 -5.78
C LEU A 5 20.13 -19.56 -6.40
N MET A 6 19.70 -20.31 -7.42
CA MET A 6 18.48 -20.01 -8.17
C MET A 6 17.20 -20.01 -7.32
N PRO A 7 16.93 -21.02 -6.47
CA PRO A 7 15.73 -21.00 -5.63
C PRO A 7 15.74 -19.86 -4.61
N ILE A 8 16.92 -19.52 -4.07
CA ILE A 8 17.10 -18.43 -3.11
C ILE A 8 16.77 -17.09 -3.76
N VAL A 9 17.28 -16.86 -4.97
CA VAL A 9 17.00 -15.62 -5.74
C VAL A 9 15.53 -15.52 -6.11
N ILE A 10 14.93 -16.61 -6.61
CA ILE A 10 13.49 -16.63 -6.95
C ILE A 10 12.66 -16.34 -5.71
N PHE A 11 12.97 -16.98 -4.58
CA PHE A 11 12.26 -16.74 -3.32
C PHE A 11 12.39 -15.29 -2.86
N GLY A 12 13.61 -14.74 -2.87
CA GLY A 12 13.84 -13.35 -2.50
C GLY A 12 13.10 -12.35 -3.40
N ILE A 13 13.09 -12.60 -4.72
CA ILE A 13 12.34 -11.78 -5.69
C ILE A 13 10.84 -11.88 -5.43
N VAL A 14 10.27 -13.09 -5.37
CA VAL A 14 8.84 -13.29 -5.15
C VAL A 14 8.39 -12.70 -3.82
N PHE A 15 9.17 -12.90 -2.76
CA PHE A 15 8.87 -12.35 -1.43
C PHE A 15 8.90 -10.82 -1.42
N GLY A 16 9.93 -10.20 -1.99
CA GLY A 16 10.00 -8.73 -2.10
C GLY A 16 8.80 -8.17 -2.88
N LEU A 17 8.53 -8.73 -4.06
CA LEU A 17 7.41 -8.32 -4.91
C LEU A 17 6.04 -8.51 -4.22
N ALA A 18 5.88 -9.57 -3.43
CA ALA A 18 4.66 -9.80 -2.66
C ALA A 18 4.49 -8.75 -1.54
N MET A 19 5.55 -8.41 -0.81
CA MET A 19 5.47 -7.40 0.26
C MET A 19 5.04 -6.03 -0.25
N ASP A 20 5.54 -5.60 -1.41
CA ASP A 20 5.34 -4.25 -1.95
C ASP A 20 3.87 -3.88 -2.10
N TYR A 21 3.07 -4.83 -2.57
CA TYR A 21 1.64 -4.59 -2.73
C TYR A 21 0.87 -4.93 -1.45
N GLU A 22 1.31 -5.89 -0.63
CA GLU A 22 0.50 -6.42 0.48
C GLU A 22 0.36 -5.36 1.55
N VAL A 23 1.47 -4.70 1.86
CA VAL A 23 1.49 -3.56 2.76
C VAL A 23 0.60 -2.44 2.22
N SER A 24 0.62 -2.13 0.92
CA SER A 24 -0.25 -1.09 0.34
C SER A 24 -1.75 -1.42 0.47
N LEU A 25 -2.14 -2.65 0.15
CA LEU A 25 -3.53 -3.12 0.27
C LEU A 25 -4.01 -3.10 1.72
N LEU A 26 -3.23 -3.70 2.62
CA LEU A 26 -3.55 -3.80 4.04
C LEU A 26 -3.58 -2.43 4.72
N THR A 27 -2.69 -1.52 4.32
CA THR A 27 -2.68 -0.16 4.87
C THR A 27 -3.98 0.57 4.56
N ARG A 28 -4.52 0.47 3.33
CA ARG A 28 -5.81 1.10 3.00
C ARG A 28 -6.99 0.48 3.76
N MET A 29 -6.99 -0.84 3.94
CA MET A 29 -8.01 -1.50 4.77
C MET A 29 -7.90 -1.04 6.23
N ARG A 30 -6.67 -0.92 6.75
CA ARG A 30 -6.39 -0.44 8.11
C ARG A 30 -6.82 1.00 8.31
N GLU A 31 -6.54 1.85 7.34
CA GLU A 31 -6.94 3.25 7.33
C GLU A 31 -8.47 3.36 7.45
N ALA A 32 -9.23 2.62 6.63
CA ALA A 32 -10.69 2.59 6.73
C ALA A 32 -11.18 2.10 8.11
N TYR A 33 -10.54 1.08 8.68
CA TYR A 33 -10.89 0.55 10.00
C TYR A 33 -10.60 1.57 11.13
N VAL A 34 -9.44 2.24 11.10
CA VAL A 34 -9.05 3.25 12.08
C VAL A 34 -9.98 4.48 12.03
N HIS A 35 -10.50 4.81 10.84
CA HIS A 35 -11.51 5.87 10.66
C HIS A 35 -12.94 5.45 11.04
N GLY A 36 -13.12 4.29 11.69
CA GLY A 36 -14.38 3.88 12.29
C GLY A 36 -15.25 2.95 11.45
N ALA A 37 -14.76 2.45 10.30
CA ALA A 37 -15.49 1.44 9.54
C ALA A 37 -15.49 0.08 10.29
N SER A 38 -16.58 -0.67 10.17
CA SER A 38 -16.59 -2.06 10.67
C SER A 38 -15.56 -2.92 9.90
N PRO A 39 -15.08 -4.06 10.47
CA PRO A 39 -14.07 -4.89 9.80
C PRO A 39 -14.44 -5.30 8.38
N GLY A 40 -15.70 -5.61 8.12
CA GLY A 40 -16.17 -5.98 6.78
C GLY A 40 -16.16 -4.79 5.81
N GLU A 41 -16.64 -3.63 6.25
CA GLU A 41 -16.65 -2.40 5.45
C GLU A 41 -15.23 -1.92 5.14
N ALA A 42 -14.32 -2.02 6.10
CA ALA A 42 -12.91 -1.68 5.93
C ALA A 42 -12.24 -2.53 4.84
N ILE A 43 -12.50 -3.85 4.84
CA ILE A 43 -12.00 -4.77 3.81
C ILE A 43 -12.57 -4.39 2.44
N VAL A 44 -13.90 -4.21 2.33
CA VAL A 44 -14.56 -3.90 1.05
C VAL A 44 -14.09 -2.54 0.50
N SER A 45 -14.05 -1.51 1.34
CA SER A 45 -13.65 -0.16 0.95
C SER A 45 -12.19 -0.10 0.51
N GLY A 46 -11.29 -0.69 1.31
CA GLY A 46 -9.86 -0.77 0.99
C GLY A 46 -9.58 -1.59 -0.27
N PHE A 47 -10.29 -2.70 -0.45
CA PHE A 47 -10.13 -3.58 -1.62
C PHE A 47 -10.61 -2.94 -2.92
N ARG A 48 -11.71 -2.15 -2.90
CA ARG A 48 -12.30 -1.57 -4.12
C ARG A 48 -11.34 -0.67 -4.90
N HIS A 49 -10.50 0.09 -4.19
CA HIS A 49 -9.53 0.99 -4.82
C HIS A 49 -8.19 0.29 -5.07
N SER A 50 -7.65 -0.41 -4.07
CA SER A 50 -6.34 -1.07 -4.20
C SER A 50 -6.36 -2.29 -5.13
N GLY A 51 -7.46 -3.03 -5.18
CA GLY A 51 -7.56 -4.27 -5.97
C GLY A 51 -7.34 -4.06 -7.46
N ARG A 52 -7.85 -2.95 -8.02
CA ARG A 52 -7.63 -2.57 -9.43
C ARG A 52 -6.17 -2.23 -9.72
N VAL A 53 -5.52 -1.50 -8.81
CA VAL A 53 -4.11 -1.13 -8.94
C VAL A 53 -3.22 -2.36 -8.89
N VAL A 54 -3.50 -3.27 -7.95
CA VAL A 54 -2.82 -4.56 -7.83
C VAL A 54 -2.99 -5.40 -9.10
N ALA A 55 -4.22 -5.53 -9.62
CA ALA A 55 -4.47 -6.33 -10.81
C ALA A 55 -3.71 -5.80 -12.03
N ALA A 56 -3.67 -4.47 -12.20
CA ALA A 56 -2.91 -3.83 -13.27
C ALA A 56 -1.41 -4.12 -13.14
N ALA A 57 -0.86 -3.98 -11.92
CA ALA A 57 0.54 -4.29 -11.65
C ALA A 57 0.88 -5.77 -11.92
N ALA A 58 0.02 -6.69 -11.47
CA ALA A 58 0.20 -8.12 -11.71
C ALA A 58 0.26 -8.45 -13.20
N ILE A 59 -0.62 -7.86 -14.01
CA ILE A 59 -0.62 -8.05 -15.47
C ILE A 59 0.71 -7.59 -16.09
N ILE A 60 1.22 -6.43 -15.68
CA ILE A 60 2.50 -5.90 -16.18
C ILE A 60 3.64 -6.85 -15.81
N MET A 61 3.70 -7.31 -14.56
CA MET A 61 4.75 -8.21 -14.07
C MET A 61 4.73 -9.57 -14.78
N ILE A 62 3.54 -10.15 -14.96
CA ILE A 62 3.38 -11.39 -15.73
C ILE A 62 3.87 -11.18 -17.16
N SER A 63 3.56 -10.03 -17.78
CA SER A 63 3.99 -9.72 -19.15
C SER A 63 5.52 -9.59 -19.25
N VAL A 64 6.16 -8.94 -18.28
CA VAL A 64 7.64 -8.81 -18.23
C VAL A 64 8.31 -10.17 -18.14
N PHE A 65 7.82 -11.05 -17.26
CA PHE A 65 8.40 -12.38 -17.10
C PHE A 65 8.04 -13.34 -18.24
N ALA A 66 6.86 -13.20 -18.85
CA ALA A 66 6.50 -13.94 -20.07
C ALA A 66 7.44 -13.61 -21.23
N GLY A 67 7.97 -12.38 -21.30
CA GLY A 67 9.00 -12.00 -22.27
C GLY A 67 10.27 -12.86 -22.22
N PHE A 68 10.52 -13.54 -21.10
CA PHE A 68 11.71 -14.39 -20.95
C PHE A 68 11.58 -15.74 -21.68
N VAL A 69 10.37 -16.12 -22.10
CA VAL A 69 10.13 -17.35 -22.87
C VAL A 69 10.85 -17.33 -24.22
N GLY A 70 11.06 -16.15 -24.82
CA GLY A 70 11.75 -16.02 -26.11
C GLY A 70 13.28 -16.07 -26.04
N MET A 71 13.89 -16.15 -24.84
CA MET A 71 15.35 -16.14 -24.71
C MET A 71 15.99 -17.49 -25.01
N SER A 72 17.19 -17.48 -25.58
CA SER A 72 17.95 -18.69 -25.95
C SER A 72 18.58 -19.44 -24.77
N ASN A 73 18.59 -18.85 -23.57
CA ASN A 73 19.16 -19.46 -22.38
C ASN A 73 18.09 -20.24 -21.59
N PRO A 74 18.16 -21.59 -21.50
CA PRO A 74 17.17 -22.42 -20.82
C PRO A 74 17.00 -22.09 -19.32
N THR A 75 18.07 -21.60 -18.69
CA THR A 75 18.05 -21.18 -17.28
C THR A 75 17.13 -19.99 -17.11
N ILE A 76 17.24 -19.00 -17.99
CA ILE A 76 16.46 -17.77 -17.93
C ILE A 76 15.00 -18.03 -18.31
N GLN A 77 14.75 -18.88 -19.30
CA GLN A 77 13.38 -19.32 -19.64
C GLN A 77 12.69 -19.97 -18.44
N THR A 78 13.36 -20.90 -17.77
CA THR A 78 12.80 -21.60 -16.60
C THR A 78 12.52 -20.63 -15.45
N MET A 79 13.44 -19.68 -15.19
CA MET A 79 13.21 -18.63 -14.18
C MET A 79 12.04 -17.72 -14.55
N GLY A 80 11.93 -17.31 -15.81
CA GLY A 80 10.85 -16.44 -16.28
C GLY A 80 9.48 -17.08 -16.10
N VAL A 81 9.32 -18.34 -16.54
CA VAL A 81 8.06 -19.08 -16.35
C VAL A 81 7.76 -19.28 -14.86
N GLY A 82 8.75 -19.65 -14.06
CA GLY A 82 8.59 -19.82 -12.61
C GLY A 82 8.17 -18.52 -11.90
N LEU A 83 8.81 -17.39 -12.23
CA LEU A 83 8.49 -16.08 -11.67
C LEU A 83 7.11 -15.58 -12.12
N ALA A 84 6.76 -15.75 -13.41
CA ALA A 84 5.44 -15.40 -13.91
C ALA A 84 4.33 -16.17 -13.19
N ALA A 85 4.50 -17.49 -13.04
CA ALA A 85 3.54 -18.34 -12.33
C ALA A 85 3.43 -17.98 -10.84
N ALA A 86 4.58 -17.74 -10.17
CA ALA A 86 4.61 -17.37 -8.77
C ALA A 86 3.89 -16.03 -8.51
N VAL A 87 4.16 -15.01 -9.33
CA VAL A 87 3.51 -13.70 -9.20
C VAL A 87 2.02 -13.78 -9.52
N ALA A 88 1.62 -14.55 -10.55
CA ALA A 88 0.21 -14.76 -10.85
C ALA A 88 -0.51 -15.44 -9.66
N PHE A 89 0.11 -16.46 -9.08
CA PHE A 89 -0.46 -17.14 -7.92
C PHE A 89 -0.58 -16.20 -6.71
N ASP A 90 0.46 -15.44 -6.37
CA ASP A 90 0.41 -14.47 -5.27
C ASP A 90 -0.67 -13.42 -5.50
N ALA A 91 -0.66 -12.76 -6.67
CA ALA A 91 -1.55 -11.64 -6.95
C ALA A 91 -3.03 -12.04 -6.94
N PHE A 92 -3.39 -13.21 -7.46
CA PHE A 92 -4.79 -13.63 -7.59
C PHE A 92 -5.24 -14.54 -6.44
N VAL A 93 -4.47 -15.56 -6.10
CA VAL A 93 -4.89 -16.55 -5.10
C VAL A 93 -4.64 -16.01 -3.70
N VAL A 94 -3.40 -15.60 -3.42
CA VAL A 94 -3.05 -15.14 -2.07
C VAL A 94 -3.73 -13.81 -1.78
N ARG A 95 -3.58 -12.85 -2.68
CA ARG A 95 -3.93 -11.47 -2.40
C ARG A 95 -5.38 -11.10 -2.68
N MET A 96 -6.00 -11.61 -3.74
CA MET A 96 -7.41 -11.31 -4.03
C MET A 96 -8.38 -12.23 -3.28
N ALA A 97 -7.96 -13.42 -2.88
CA ALA A 97 -8.82 -14.37 -2.18
C ALA A 97 -8.41 -14.60 -0.72
N ILE A 98 -7.19 -15.08 -0.47
CA ILE A 98 -6.79 -15.53 0.88
C ILE A 98 -6.68 -14.36 1.86
N ALA A 99 -5.96 -13.29 1.50
CA ALA A 99 -5.74 -12.15 2.38
C ALA A 99 -7.04 -11.51 2.89
N PRO A 100 -8.01 -11.11 2.03
CA PRO A 100 -9.28 -10.57 2.50
C PRO A 100 -10.13 -11.62 3.25
N ALA A 101 -10.08 -12.90 2.86
CA ALA A 101 -10.81 -13.95 3.55
C ALA A 101 -10.29 -14.18 4.98
N VAL A 102 -8.96 -14.18 5.17
CA VAL A 102 -8.32 -14.32 6.48
C VAL A 102 -8.67 -13.13 7.38
N LEU A 103 -8.61 -11.90 6.85
CA LEU A 103 -9.05 -10.70 7.57
C LEU A 103 -10.53 -10.77 7.96
N ALA A 104 -11.39 -11.22 7.05
CA ALA A 104 -12.82 -11.37 7.30
C ALA A 104 -13.08 -12.44 8.38
N LEU A 105 -12.35 -13.55 8.36
CA LEU A 105 -12.47 -14.64 9.33
C LEU A 105 -11.99 -14.22 10.73
N LEU A 106 -10.89 -13.47 10.82
CA LEU A 106 -10.35 -12.95 12.08
C LEU A 106 -11.19 -11.80 12.63
N GLY A 107 -11.89 -11.05 11.76
CA GLY A 107 -12.76 -9.94 12.13
C GLY A 107 -12.02 -8.91 12.99
N HIS A 108 -12.60 -8.56 14.14
CA HIS A 108 -12.00 -7.59 15.07
C HIS A 108 -10.64 -8.01 15.63
N ARG A 109 -10.33 -9.32 15.70
CA ARG A 109 -9.03 -9.78 16.19
C ARG A 109 -7.90 -9.47 15.21
N ALA A 110 -8.20 -9.37 13.92
CA ALA A 110 -7.20 -9.03 12.89
C ALA A 110 -6.56 -7.65 13.13
N TRP A 111 -7.27 -6.76 13.84
CA TRP A 111 -6.91 -5.38 14.06
C TRP A 111 -6.34 -5.11 15.47
N TRP A 112 -6.17 -6.16 16.29
CA TRP A 112 -5.70 -6.00 17.66
C TRP A 112 -4.20 -5.69 17.69
N LEU A 113 -3.84 -4.55 18.29
CA LEU A 113 -2.47 -4.14 18.53
C LEU A 113 -2.12 -4.33 20.01
N PRO A 114 -1.07 -5.10 20.35
CA PRO A 114 -0.62 -5.24 21.74
C PRO A 114 -0.24 -3.89 22.32
N ARG A 115 -0.61 -3.64 23.59
CA ARG A 115 -0.37 -2.36 24.28
C ARG A 115 1.09 -1.91 24.30
N ILE A 116 2.01 -2.86 24.29
CA ILE A 116 3.45 -2.59 24.23
C ILE A 116 3.83 -1.98 22.87
N LEU A 117 3.29 -2.53 21.78
CA LEU A 117 3.57 -2.04 20.42
C LEU A 117 2.92 -0.67 20.19
N ASN A 118 1.71 -0.44 20.72
CA ASN A 118 1.08 0.89 20.68
C ASN A 118 1.86 1.98 21.44
N ARG A 119 2.73 1.60 22.38
CA ARG A 119 3.58 2.54 23.14
C ARG A 119 4.91 2.83 22.43
N VAL A 120 5.39 1.90 21.62
CA VAL A 120 6.67 2.01 20.89
C VAL A 120 6.47 2.64 19.51
N LEU A 121 5.33 2.39 18.85
CA LEU A 121 5.00 3.00 17.57
C LEU A 121 4.76 4.51 17.78
N PRO A 122 5.63 5.39 17.26
CA PRO A 122 5.37 6.83 17.24
C PRO A 122 4.12 7.07 16.42
N ASN A 123 3.25 8.00 16.84
CA ASN A 123 2.06 8.35 16.08
C ASN A 123 2.53 9.05 14.79
N VAL A 124 2.56 8.31 13.68
CA VAL A 124 2.88 8.86 12.37
C VAL A 124 1.63 9.57 11.87
N ASP A 125 1.39 10.79 12.38
CA ASP A 125 0.45 11.73 11.79
C ASP A 125 0.96 12.07 10.38
N VAL A 126 0.47 11.31 9.38
CA VAL A 126 0.73 11.58 7.97
C VAL A 126 -0.05 12.83 7.52
N GLU A 127 -1.18 13.11 8.18
CA GLU A 127 -1.92 14.37 8.09
C GLU A 127 -1.35 15.36 9.12
N GLY A 128 -0.76 16.46 8.67
CA GLY A 128 -0.32 17.58 9.53
C GLY A 128 -1.47 18.38 10.15
N GLU A 129 -2.51 17.73 10.66
CA GLU A 129 -3.66 18.35 11.34
C GLU A 129 -3.22 19.16 12.57
N THR A 130 -2.12 18.77 13.22
CA THR A 130 -1.54 19.50 14.35
C THR A 130 -0.90 20.84 13.98
N LEU A 131 -0.62 21.10 12.69
CA LEU A 131 -0.09 22.38 12.20
C LEU A 131 -1.17 23.31 11.62
N SER A 132 -2.30 22.78 11.14
CA SER A 132 -3.42 23.60 10.64
C SER A 132 -4.21 24.29 11.75
N GLY A 133 -4.14 23.78 13.00
CA GLY A 133 -4.76 24.40 14.16
C GLY A 133 -4.04 25.65 14.70
N HIS A 134 -2.84 25.97 14.19
CA HIS A 134 -2.01 27.11 14.62
C HIS A 134 -1.72 28.07 13.45
N VAL A 135 -2.75 28.46 12.70
CA VAL A 135 -2.71 29.77 12.02
C VAL A 135 -3.27 30.79 13.01
N PRO A 136 -2.43 31.49 13.81
CA PRO A 136 -2.90 32.62 14.59
C PRO A 136 -3.53 33.62 13.62
N ALA A 137 -4.57 34.30 14.07
CA ALA A 137 -5.40 35.28 13.36
C ALA A 137 -4.64 36.54 12.86
N SER A 138 -3.38 36.44 12.47
CA SER A 138 -2.52 37.55 12.04
C SER A 138 -2.84 38.03 10.61
N LYS A 139 -3.42 37.19 9.74
CA LYS A 139 -3.81 37.64 8.39
C LYS A 139 -5.09 38.49 8.35
N ALA A 140 -5.99 38.35 9.33
CA ALA A 140 -7.22 39.13 9.38
C ALA A 140 -6.98 40.57 9.87
N GLU A 141 -5.99 40.79 10.74
CA GLU A 141 -5.62 42.12 11.24
C GLU A 141 -4.80 42.93 10.23
N SER A 142 -3.93 42.29 9.45
CA SER A 142 -3.10 42.99 8.45
C SER A 142 -3.93 43.53 7.27
N ASP A 143 -4.98 42.83 6.83
CA ASP A 143 -5.85 43.27 5.74
C ASP A 143 -6.83 44.39 6.19
N ALA A 144 -7.26 44.33 7.46
CA ALA A 144 -8.04 45.40 8.08
C ALA A 144 -7.22 46.67 8.33
N ALA A 145 -5.92 46.55 8.63
CA ALA A 145 -5.00 47.68 8.78
C ALA A 145 -4.67 48.35 7.44
N LEU A 146 -4.46 47.58 6.37
CA LEU A 146 -4.20 48.09 5.02
C LEU A 146 -5.42 48.81 4.41
N ARG A 147 -6.65 48.40 4.73
CA ARG A 147 -7.89 49.08 4.32
C ARG A 147 -8.17 50.41 5.03
N ARG A 148 -7.46 50.73 6.12
CA ARG A 148 -7.65 51.97 6.90
C ARG A 148 -6.67 53.09 6.53
N LEU A 149 -5.74 52.85 5.61
CA LEU A 149 -4.86 53.92 5.12
C LEU A 149 -5.64 54.84 4.17
N PRO A 150 -5.74 56.15 4.45
CA PRO A 150 -6.32 57.09 3.50
C PRO A 150 -5.44 57.10 2.25
N VAL A 151 -6.03 56.74 1.12
CA VAL A 151 -5.43 56.92 -0.21
C VAL A 151 -5.25 58.42 -0.40
N GLY A 152 -4.01 58.89 -0.17
CA GLY A 152 -3.58 60.25 -0.48
C GLY A 152 -3.84 60.51 -1.96
N ARG A 153 -4.72 61.47 -2.22
CA ARG A 153 -4.93 62.06 -3.54
C ARG A 153 -3.95 63.20 -3.67
N ASP A 154 -2.96 63.00 -4.53
CA ASP A 154 -2.09 64.04 -5.05
C ASP A 154 -2.11 63.90 -6.58
#